data_AF-A0A8J4LB93-F1
#
_entry.id   AF-A0A8J4LB93-F1
#
_cell.length_a   1.000
_cell.length_b   1.000
_cell.length_c   1.000
_cell.angle_alpha   90.00
_cell.angle_beta   90.00
_cell.angle_gamma   90.00
#
_symmetry.space_group_name_H-M   'P 1'
#
loop_
_entity.id
_entity.type
_entity.pdbx_description
1 polymer ?
#
loop_
_entity_poly.entity_id
_entity_poly.type
_entity_poly.pdbx_seq_one_letter_code
_entity_poly.pdbx_strand_id
1 'polypeptide(L)'
;KCFLYCNGLMDHLYVCQNGSGCAAWYKAPTRFTGTLDAFVKITRYEGVRSLWSGLPPTLVMAVPATVIYFTTYDQLRDYLHARTGSQGHHIPLLAGALARLGAVTVISPLELIRTKMQSRQLSYRELGVCIQSAVAQDGWLSLWRGWGPTVLRDVPFSALYWFNYELVREWLCGQTRLNEATFMISFASGAISGTVAAVLTLPFDVVKTQRQIELGDSEVHPVAASKPSSTWLLMRRIRAESGTRGLFAGFLPRVIKVAPACAIMISTYEFGKTFFQKLNQERRLRGL
;
A
#
# COMPACT_ATOMS: atom_id res chain seq x y z
N LYS A 1 -19.87 -31.40 11.98
CA LYS A 1 -20.02 -29.93 11.81
C LYS A 1 -18.76 -29.42 11.12
N CYS A 2 -18.78 -29.29 9.79
CA CYS A 2 -17.63 -28.79 9.02
C CYS A 2 -17.68 -27.26 9.04
N PHE A 3 -16.67 -26.63 9.64
CA PHE A 3 -16.46 -25.18 9.55
C PHE A 3 -15.25 -24.96 8.64
N LEU A 4 -15.47 -24.41 7.46
CA LEU A 4 -14.42 -23.91 6.57
C LEU A 4 -14.47 -22.39 6.60
N TYR A 5 -13.38 -21.75 7.03
CA TYR A 5 -13.29 -20.30 7.19
C TYR A 5 -12.39 -19.73 6.09
N CYS A 6 -12.99 -19.10 5.07
CA CYS A 6 -12.26 -18.48 3.96
C CYS A 6 -12.42 -16.95 3.96
N ASN A 7 -11.29 -16.32 4.27
CA ASN A 7 -10.81 -14.96 4.02
C ASN A 7 -11.74 -13.98 3.26
N GLY A 8 -12.36 -13.04 3.99
CA GLY A 8 -12.47 -11.62 3.62
C GLY A 8 -13.29 -11.19 2.37
N LEU A 9 -13.69 -12.11 1.51
CA LEU A 9 -14.67 -11.95 0.44
C LEU A 9 -15.55 -13.19 0.51
N MET A 10 -16.69 -13.05 1.19
CA MET A 10 -17.63 -14.14 1.40
C MET A 10 -18.26 -14.56 0.08
N ASP A 11 -17.79 -15.65 -0.51
CA ASP A 11 -18.55 -16.36 -1.54
C ASP A 11 -19.51 -17.39 -0.94
N HIS A 12 -20.57 -17.65 -1.70
CA HIS A 12 -21.80 -18.32 -1.28
C HIS A 12 -21.57 -19.76 -0.78
N LEU A 13 -21.87 -20.02 0.50
CA LEU A 13 -21.97 -21.37 1.07
C LEU A 13 -23.41 -21.89 0.93
N TYR A 14 -23.60 -22.88 0.06
CA TYR A 14 -24.84 -23.64 -0.05
C TYR A 14 -24.75 -24.90 0.81
N VAL A 15 -25.69 -25.08 1.73
CA VAL A 15 -25.87 -26.35 2.43
C VAL A 15 -27.04 -27.06 1.76
N CYS A 16 -26.75 -28.12 1.01
CA CYS A 16 -27.80 -28.96 0.44
C CYS A 16 -28.25 -29.93 1.55
N GLN A 17 -29.44 -29.66 2.10
CA GLN A 17 -30.08 -30.52 3.07
C GLN A 17 -31.06 -31.42 2.30
N ASN A 18 -30.76 -32.72 2.21
CA ASN A 18 -31.58 -33.77 1.60
C ASN A 18 -32.32 -33.38 0.30
N GLY A 19 -31.60 -33.44 -0.82
CA GLY A 19 -32.16 -33.86 -2.12
C GLY A 19 -33.18 -32.96 -2.84
N SER A 20 -33.70 -31.89 -2.25
CA SER A 20 -34.71 -31.05 -2.95
C SER A 20 -34.61 -29.54 -2.72
N GLY A 21 -33.50 -29.05 -2.17
CA GLY A 21 -33.21 -27.62 -2.16
C GLY A 21 -31.89 -27.27 -1.50
N CYS A 22 -31.04 -26.51 -2.20
CA CYS A 22 -29.84 -25.93 -1.62
C CYS A 22 -30.22 -24.54 -1.09
N ALA A 23 -30.40 -24.42 0.23
CA ALA A 23 -30.64 -23.15 0.90
C ALA A 23 -29.30 -22.51 1.29
N ALA A 24 -29.15 -21.21 1.02
CA ALA A 24 -27.98 -20.45 1.48
C ALA A 24 -28.01 -20.40 3.02
N TRP A 25 -27.00 -20.99 3.68
CA TRP A 25 -26.95 -21.10 5.14
C TRP A 25 -26.68 -19.76 5.84
N TYR A 26 -26.22 -18.76 5.08
CA TYR A 26 -25.88 -17.44 5.55
C TYR A 26 -26.57 -16.37 4.69
N LYS A 27 -27.40 -15.52 5.30
CA LYS A 27 -27.88 -14.28 4.68
C LYS A 27 -26.69 -13.31 4.63
N ALA A 28 -26.07 -13.16 3.47
CA ALA A 28 -25.02 -12.17 3.28
C ALA A 28 -25.53 -10.78 3.70
N PRO A 29 -24.79 -10.00 4.51
CA PRO A 29 -25.10 -8.59 4.68
C PRO A 29 -24.77 -7.91 3.36
N THR A 30 -25.81 -7.67 2.56
CA THR A 30 -25.89 -6.70 1.45
C THR A 30 -24.76 -6.75 0.42
N ARG A 31 -25.07 -7.22 -0.80
CA ARG A 31 -24.29 -6.90 -2.00
C ARG A 31 -24.06 -5.39 -2.05
N PHE A 32 -22.79 -4.96 -2.09
CA PHE A 32 -22.46 -3.55 -2.26
C PHE A 32 -22.55 -3.20 -3.74
N THR A 33 -23.43 -2.27 -4.10
CA THR A 33 -23.56 -1.80 -5.49
C THR A 33 -22.52 -0.74 -5.84
N GLY A 34 -21.84 -0.17 -4.83
CA GLY A 34 -20.73 0.76 -5.00
C GLY A 34 -20.13 1.22 -3.67
N THR A 35 -19.08 2.05 -3.73
CA THR A 35 -18.34 2.56 -2.56
C THR A 35 -19.22 3.40 -1.62
N LEU A 36 -20.14 4.19 -2.17
CA LEU A 36 -21.07 5.02 -1.39
C LEU A 36 -22.14 4.17 -0.69
N ASP A 37 -22.67 3.17 -1.39
CA ASP A 37 -23.62 2.21 -0.82
C ASP A 37 -22.97 1.40 0.33
N ALA A 38 -21.71 0.99 0.16
CA ALA A 38 -20.93 0.37 1.22
C ALA A 38 -20.73 1.30 2.43
N PHE A 39 -20.34 2.56 2.20
CA PHE A 39 -20.16 3.53 3.27
C PHE A 39 -21.44 3.77 4.07
N VAL A 40 -22.58 3.95 3.40
CA VAL A 40 -23.88 4.18 4.04
C VAL A 40 -24.33 2.93 4.81
N LYS A 41 -24.16 1.74 4.25
CA LYS A 41 -24.52 0.49 4.93
C LYS A 41 -23.66 0.27 6.17
N ILE A 42 -22.33 0.40 6.08
CA ILE A 42 -21.42 0.22 7.22
C ILE A 42 -21.76 1.22 8.35
N THR A 43 -21.92 2.50 8.00
CA THR A 43 -22.24 3.53 9.00
C THR A 43 -23.60 3.30 9.67
N ARG A 44 -24.60 2.80 8.91
CA ARG A 44 -25.96 2.53 9.43
C ARG A 44 -26.06 1.24 10.24
N TYR A 45 -25.36 0.18 9.87
CA TYR A 45 -25.48 -1.14 10.51
C TYR A 45 -24.45 -1.36 11.62
N GLU A 46 -23.22 -0.85 11.48
CA GLU A 46 -22.13 -1.06 12.44
C GLU A 46 -21.80 0.19 13.26
N GLY A 47 -22.32 1.34 12.85
CA GLY A 47 -22.07 2.64 13.48
C GLY A 47 -20.80 3.33 12.98
N VAL A 48 -20.74 4.65 13.20
CA VAL A 48 -19.66 5.51 12.69
C VAL A 48 -18.28 5.08 13.21
N ARG A 49 -18.18 4.58 14.46
CA ARG A 49 -16.90 4.13 15.04
C ARG A 49 -16.34 2.87 14.36
N SER A 50 -17.16 2.06 13.69
CA SER A 50 -16.69 0.85 13.01
C SER A 50 -15.69 1.16 11.89
N LEU A 51 -15.85 2.31 11.21
CA LEU A 51 -14.93 2.78 10.16
C LEU A 51 -13.47 2.94 10.65
N TRP A 52 -13.26 3.15 11.96
CA TRP A 52 -11.95 3.33 12.58
C TRP A 52 -11.49 2.13 13.42
N SER A 53 -12.28 1.04 13.51
CA SER A 53 -12.00 -0.11 14.38
C SER A 53 -10.66 -0.82 14.09
N GLY A 54 -10.20 -0.80 12.84
CA GLY A 54 -8.91 -1.37 12.41
C GLY A 54 -7.72 -0.41 12.43
N LEU A 55 -7.90 0.84 12.85
CA LEU A 55 -6.83 1.85 12.80
C LEU A 55 -5.75 1.72 13.87
N PRO A 56 -6.05 1.42 15.14
CA PRO A 56 -4.99 1.29 16.15
C PRO A 56 -3.90 0.27 15.78
N PRO A 57 -4.22 -0.99 15.41
CA PRO A 57 -3.17 -1.94 15.00
C PRO A 57 -2.48 -1.51 13.70
N THR A 58 -3.25 -0.91 12.78
CA THR A 58 -2.71 -0.32 11.55
C THR A 58 -1.66 0.75 11.83
N LEU A 59 -1.89 1.66 12.79
CA LEU A 59 -0.99 2.75 13.11
C LEU A 59 0.28 2.25 13.80
N VAL A 60 0.16 1.33 14.75
CA VAL A 60 1.31 0.71 15.44
C VAL A 60 2.28 0.09 14.43
N MET A 61 1.77 -0.48 13.34
CA MET A 61 2.59 -1.08 12.29
C MET A 61 2.99 -0.08 11.18
N ALA A 62 2.18 0.92 10.89
CA ALA A 62 2.43 1.89 9.82
C ALA A 62 3.46 2.97 10.19
N VAL A 63 3.49 3.40 11.45
CA VAL A 63 4.40 4.47 11.89
C VAL A 63 5.88 4.07 11.78
N PRO A 64 6.32 2.89 12.26
CA PRO A 64 7.71 2.46 12.06
C PRO A 64 8.06 2.37 10.57
N ALA A 65 7.10 1.89 9.76
CA ALA A 65 7.28 1.74 8.33
C ALA A 65 7.56 3.07 7.62
N THR A 66 6.78 4.11 7.92
CA THR A 66 6.97 5.44 7.33
C THR A 66 8.25 6.10 7.85
N VAL A 67 8.57 5.96 9.14
CA VAL A 67 9.79 6.50 9.73
C VAL A 67 11.03 5.93 9.04
N ILE A 68 11.14 4.60 8.92
CA ILE A 68 12.26 3.94 8.25
C ILE A 68 12.36 4.41 6.80
N TYR A 69 11.25 4.48 6.08
CA TYR A 69 11.24 4.89 4.68
C TYR A 69 11.72 6.34 4.48
N PHE A 70 11.16 7.31 5.19
CA PHE A 70 11.51 8.73 5.02
C PHE A 70 12.94 9.03 5.47
N THR A 71 13.36 8.45 6.60
CA THR A 71 14.75 8.62 7.09
C THR A 71 15.75 7.99 6.13
N THR A 72 15.50 6.78 5.64
CA THR A 72 16.38 6.12 4.67
C THR A 72 16.43 6.90 3.36
N TYR A 73 15.29 7.44 2.92
CA TYR A 73 15.23 8.28 1.72
C TYR A 73 16.09 9.53 1.86
N ASP A 74 15.92 10.32 2.92
CA ASP A 74 16.69 11.56 3.11
C ASP A 74 18.19 11.27 3.21
N GLN A 75 18.59 10.27 4.01
CA GLN A 75 20.00 9.88 4.15
C GLN A 75 20.61 9.43 2.81
N LEU A 76 19.86 8.63 2.04
CA LEU A 76 20.34 8.13 0.76
C LEU A 76 20.38 9.22 -0.31
N ARG A 77 19.40 10.12 -0.32
CA ARG A 77 19.36 11.28 -1.20
C ARG A 77 20.56 12.18 -0.93
N ASP A 78 20.81 12.52 0.33
CA ASP A 78 21.92 13.40 0.72
C ASP A 78 23.29 12.77 0.41
N TYR A 79 23.44 11.45 0.66
CA TYR A 79 24.64 10.70 0.29
C TYR A 79 24.88 10.70 -1.24
N LEU A 80 23.83 10.47 -2.04
CA LEU A 80 23.93 10.45 -3.50
C LEU A 80 24.24 11.83 -4.09
N HIS A 81 23.67 12.91 -3.52
CA HIS A 81 24.00 14.28 -3.91
C HIS A 81 25.45 14.64 -3.57
N ALA A 82 25.94 14.24 -2.39
CA ALA A 82 27.32 14.47 -1.99
C ALA A 82 28.33 13.74 -2.91
N ARG A 83 27.98 12.55 -3.40
CA ARG A 83 28.82 11.73 -4.29
C ARG A 83 28.80 12.16 -5.76
N THR A 84 27.65 12.61 -6.27
CA THR A 84 27.41 12.77 -7.72
C THR A 84 27.41 14.24 -8.16
N GLY A 85 27.38 15.19 -7.22
CA GLY A 85 27.20 16.61 -7.50
C GLY A 85 25.74 16.97 -7.85
N SER A 86 25.48 18.27 -8.03
CA SER A 86 24.13 18.84 -8.16
C SER A 86 23.41 18.59 -9.50
N GLN A 87 23.88 17.67 -10.36
CA GLN A 87 23.41 17.54 -11.75
C GLN A 87 22.52 16.31 -12.03
N GLY A 88 22.19 15.51 -11.01
CA GLY A 88 21.40 14.29 -11.21
C GLY A 88 19.90 14.48 -10.98
N HIS A 89 19.13 14.83 -12.01
CA HIS A 89 17.65 14.80 -11.96
C HIS A 89 17.10 13.41 -11.59
N HIS A 90 17.90 12.35 -11.76
CA HIS A 90 17.55 10.97 -11.43
C HIS A 90 17.90 10.55 -9.98
N ILE A 91 18.58 11.40 -9.21
CA ILE A 91 18.96 11.09 -7.82
C ILE A 91 17.73 10.80 -6.95
N PRO A 92 16.66 11.63 -6.98
CA PRO A 92 15.46 11.36 -6.18
C PRO A 92 14.76 10.06 -6.56
N LEU A 93 14.84 9.67 -7.84
CA LEU A 93 14.28 8.42 -8.35
C LEU A 93 15.00 7.21 -7.76
N LEU A 94 16.34 7.20 -7.83
CA LEU A 94 17.17 6.11 -7.32
C LEU A 94 17.14 6.03 -5.79
N ALA A 95 17.24 7.18 -5.11
CA ALA A 95 17.10 7.27 -3.66
C ALA A 95 15.73 6.74 -3.21
N GLY A 96 14.66 7.16 -3.89
CA GLY A 96 13.29 6.70 -3.63
C GLY A 96 13.13 5.19 -3.82
N ALA A 97 13.67 4.64 -4.90
CA ALA A 97 13.59 3.22 -5.22
C ALA A 97 14.34 2.36 -4.18
N LEU A 98 15.59 2.70 -3.90
CA LEU A 98 16.45 1.96 -2.97
C LEU A 98 15.96 2.07 -1.52
N ALA A 99 15.56 3.27 -1.09
CA ALA A 99 14.99 3.46 0.24
C ALA A 99 13.70 2.64 0.42
N ARG A 100 12.84 2.59 -0.59
CA ARG A 100 11.62 1.77 -0.55
C ARG A 100 11.94 0.28 -0.52
N LEU A 101 12.91 -0.18 -1.31
CA LEU A 101 13.32 -1.58 -1.33
C LEU A 101 13.85 -2.03 0.05
N GLY A 102 14.71 -1.22 0.67
CA GLY A 102 15.23 -1.47 2.01
C GLY A 102 14.12 -1.47 3.06
N ALA A 103 13.26 -0.44 3.06
CA ALA A 103 12.15 -0.34 3.98
C ALA A 103 11.21 -1.55 3.87
N VAL A 104 10.73 -1.87 2.67
CA VAL A 104 9.82 -3.02 2.45
C VAL A 104 10.46 -4.32 2.94
N THR A 105 11.75 -4.51 2.75
CA THR A 105 12.45 -5.73 3.20
C THR A 105 12.46 -5.86 4.73
N VAL A 106 12.67 -4.76 5.45
CA VAL A 106 12.64 -4.73 6.93
C VAL A 106 11.20 -4.88 7.46
N ILE A 107 10.23 -4.27 6.78
CA ILE A 107 8.84 -4.18 7.24
C ILE A 107 8.00 -5.41 6.85
N SER A 108 8.41 -6.17 5.84
CA SER A 108 7.64 -7.30 5.29
C SER A 108 7.09 -8.27 6.35
N PRO A 109 7.85 -8.68 7.39
CA PRO A 109 7.31 -9.53 8.45
C PRO A 109 6.15 -8.87 9.22
N LEU A 110 6.26 -7.56 9.51
CA LEU A 110 5.21 -6.80 10.19
C LEU A 110 3.97 -6.62 9.30
N GLU A 111 4.18 -6.42 8.00
CA GLU A 111 3.08 -6.39 7.02
C GLU A 111 2.36 -7.73 6.91
N LEU A 112 3.08 -8.86 6.96
CA LEU A 112 2.48 -10.18 6.98
C LEU A 112 1.61 -10.37 8.24
N ILE A 113 2.11 -9.96 9.40
CA ILE A 113 1.35 -9.99 10.66
C ILE A 113 0.09 -9.14 10.53
N ARG A 114 0.23 -7.91 10.03
CA ARG A 114 -0.88 -6.99 9.81
C ARG A 114 -1.95 -7.59 8.92
N THR A 115 -1.54 -8.11 7.77
CA THR A 115 -2.47 -8.68 6.78
C THR A 115 -3.19 -9.90 7.34
N LYS A 116 -2.51 -10.77 8.11
CA LYS A 116 -3.16 -11.88 8.81
C LYS A 116 -4.20 -11.38 9.81
N MET A 117 -3.87 -10.42 10.67
CA MET A 117 -4.81 -9.83 11.63
C MET A 117 -6.00 -9.10 10.97
N GLN A 118 -5.81 -8.52 9.78
CA GLN A 118 -6.88 -7.87 9.03
C GLN A 118 -7.76 -8.87 8.29
N SER A 119 -7.19 -10.01 7.85
CA SER A 119 -7.92 -11.07 7.16
C SER A 119 -8.77 -11.93 8.10
N ARG A 120 -8.32 -12.11 9.34
CA ARG A 120 -8.97 -12.95 10.35
C ARG A 120 -8.89 -12.24 11.70
N GLN A 121 -10.01 -12.20 12.43
CA GLN A 121 -10.01 -11.75 13.83
C GLN A 121 -9.32 -12.80 14.70
N LEU A 122 -7.99 -12.74 14.74
CA LEU A 122 -7.15 -13.60 15.57
C LEU A 122 -6.79 -12.87 16.85
N SER A 123 -6.86 -13.57 17.98
CA SER A 123 -6.22 -13.13 19.22
C SER A 123 -4.70 -13.12 19.05
N TYR A 124 -4.01 -12.26 19.79
CA TYR A 124 -2.54 -12.18 19.77
C TYR A 124 -1.85 -13.52 20.04
N ARG A 125 -2.47 -14.38 20.87
CA ARG A 125 -1.97 -15.74 21.15
C ARG A 125 -2.07 -16.66 19.93
N GLU A 126 -3.21 -16.64 19.25
CA GLU A 126 -3.47 -17.45 18.05
C GLU A 126 -2.57 -17.02 16.89
N LEU A 127 -2.33 -15.71 16.77
CA LEU A 127 -1.36 -15.15 15.83
C LEU A 127 0.06 -15.65 16.11
N GLY A 128 0.50 -15.64 17.37
CA GLY A 128 1.82 -16.15 17.77
C GLY A 128 2.00 -17.62 17.42
N VAL A 129 0.99 -18.46 17.70
CA VAL A 129 0.98 -19.89 17.33
C VAL A 129 1.02 -20.07 15.81
N CYS A 130 0.26 -19.25 15.06
CA CYS A 130 0.25 -19.30 13.60
C CYS A 130 1.62 -18.94 12.99
N ILE A 131 2.31 -17.94 13.55
CA ILE A 131 3.64 -17.54 13.12
C ILE A 131 4.67 -18.61 13.47
N GLN A 132 4.64 -19.13 14.70
CA GLN A 132 5.55 -20.20 15.14
C GLN A 132 5.38 -21.46 14.28
N SER A 133 4.14 -21.85 13.99
CA SER A 133 3.84 -22.97 13.10
C SER A 133 4.36 -22.72 11.69
N ALA A 134 4.15 -21.52 11.13
CA ALA A 134 4.66 -21.16 9.81
C ALA A 134 6.20 -21.19 9.74
N VAL A 135 6.89 -20.70 10.77
CA VAL A 135 8.36 -20.73 10.84
C VAL A 135 8.88 -22.16 11.04
N ALA A 136 8.15 -23.02 11.77
CA ALA A 136 8.53 -24.42 11.94
C ALA A 136 8.36 -25.25 10.66
N GLN A 137 7.37 -24.93 9.81
CA GLN A 137 7.07 -25.67 8.57
C GLN A 137 7.87 -25.17 7.36
N ASP A 138 7.85 -23.86 7.11
CA ASP A 138 8.40 -23.23 5.90
C ASP A 138 9.73 -22.47 6.19
N GLY A 139 10.20 -22.48 7.44
CA GLY A 139 11.37 -21.73 7.89
C GLY A 139 11.12 -20.24 8.06
N TRP A 140 12.18 -19.50 8.40
CA TRP A 140 12.13 -18.05 8.66
C TRP A 140 11.76 -17.22 7.42
N LEU A 141 12.07 -17.71 6.21
CA LEU A 141 11.73 -17.04 4.96
C LEU A 141 10.21 -16.94 4.72
N SER A 142 9.41 -17.75 5.42
CA SER A 142 7.94 -17.67 5.39
C SER A 142 7.41 -16.29 5.81
N LEU A 143 8.15 -15.54 6.62
CA LEU A 143 7.79 -14.18 7.04
C LEU A 143 7.84 -13.14 5.90
N TRP A 144 8.59 -13.43 4.83
CA TRP A 144 8.68 -12.60 3.63
C TRP A 144 7.74 -13.05 2.51
N ARG A 145 6.78 -13.95 2.82
CA ARG A 145 5.78 -14.39 1.85
C ARG A 145 4.93 -13.19 1.43
N GLY A 146 5.01 -12.82 0.14
CA GLY A 146 4.37 -11.62 -0.41
C GLY A 146 5.30 -10.42 -0.63
N TRP A 147 6.58 -10.53 -0.26
CA TRP A 147 7.59 -9.47 -0.49
C TRP A 147 7.69 -9.06 -1.97
N GLY A 148 7.79 -10.01 -2.89
CA GLY A 148 7.93 -9.73 -4.33
C GLY A 148 6.78 -8.89 -4.90
N PRO A 149 5.50 -9.30 -4.72
CA PRO A 149 4.36 -8.47 -5.10
C PRO A 149 4.30 -7.10 -4.41
N THR A 150 4.81 -6.95 -3.19
CA THR A 150 4.91 -5.64 -2.52
C THR A 150 5.97 -4.77 -3.14
N VAL A 151 7.18 -5.29 -3.36
CA VAL A 151 8.27 -4.59 -4.05
C VAL A 151 7.87 -4.14 -5.45
N LEU A 152 7.22 -5.01 -6.23
CA LEU A 152 6.78 -4.70 -7.59
C LEU A 152 5.81 -3.51 -7.66
N ARG A 153 5.01 -3.29 -6.61
CA ARG A 153 4.07 -2.17 -6.53
C ARG A 153 4.75 -0.93 -5.95
N ASP A 154 5.41 -1.10 -4.81
CA ASP A 154 5.84 0.01 -3.98
C ASP A 154 7.09 0.70 -4.54
N VAL A 155 8.05 -0.06 -5.10
CA VAL A 155 9.30 0.50 -5.62
C VAL A 155 9.06 1.39 -6.84
N PRO A 156 8.33 0.96 -7.89
CA PRO A 156 8.04 1.83 -9.04
C PRO A 156 7.22 3.06 -8.64
N PHE A 157 6.24 2.88 -7.74
CA PHE A 157 5.45 4.00 -7.22
C PHE A 157 6.35 5.02 -6.51
N SER A 158 7.21 4.56 -5.61
CA SER A 158 8.12 5.41 -4.83
C SER A 158 9.14 6.15 -5.71
N ALA A 159 9.69 5.47 -6.70
CA ALA A 159 10.66 6.02 -7.64
C ALA A 159 10.05 7.16 -8.46
N LEU A 160 8.87 6.92 -9.06
CA LEU A 160 8.14 7.92 -9.83
C LEU A 160 7.61 9.05 -8.95
N TYR A 161 7.15 8.73 -7.74
CA TYR A 161 6.64 9.73 -6.80
C TYR A 161 7.71 10.79 -6.49
N TRP A 162 8.89 10.38 -6.00
CA TRP A 162 9.94 11.33 -5.63
C TRP A 162 10.54 12.08 -6.83
N PHE A 163 10.68 11.41 -7.97
CA PHE A 163 11.11 12.07 -9.20
C PHE A 163 10.15 13.20 -9.60
N ASN A 164 8.85 12.91 -9.65
CA ASN A 164 7.85 13.93 -10.00
C ASN A 164 7.71 14.98 -8.89
N TYR A 165 7.86 14.60 -7.62
CA TYR A 165 7.78 15.53 -6.51
C TYR A 165 8.84 16.62 -6.62
N GLU A 166 10.11 16.27 -6.83
CA GLU A 166 11.19 17.26 -6.93
C GLU A 166 11.01 18.14 -8.17
N LEU A 167 10.65 17.57 -9.34
CA LEU A 167 10.37 18.36 -10.55
C LEU A 167 9.24 19.37 -10.35
N VAL A 168 8.11 18.95 -9.77
CA VAL A 168 6.96 19.82 -9.53
C VAL A 168 7.28 20.85 -8.45
N ARG A 169 8.01 20.45 -7.40
CA ARG A 169 8.45 21.34 -6.33
C ARG A 169 9.38 22.43 -6.85
N GLU A 170 10.40 22.09 -7.64
CA GLU A 170 11.32 23.04 -8.28
C GLU A 170 10.57 24.01 -9.19
N TRP A 171 9.64 23.50 -10.00
CA TRP A 171 8.81 24.32 -10.88
C TRP A 171 7.94 25.34 -10.11
N LEU A 172 7.23 24.90 -9.05
CA LEU A 172 6.40 25.81 -8.22
C LEU A 172 7.25 26.82 -7.44
N CYS A 173 8.41 26.41 -6.91
CA CYS A 173 9.31 27.32 -6.19
C CYS A 173 9.86 28.39 -7.12
N GLY A 174 10.27 28.00 -8.34
CA GLY A 174 10.74 28.93 -9.37
C GLY A 174 9.67 29.94 -9.77
N GLN A 175 8.41 29.52 -9.89
CA GLN A 175 7.31 30.42 -10.24
C GLN A 175 6.95 31.41 -9.12
N THR A 176 7.06 30.97 -7.86
CA THR A 176 6.73 31.80 -6.68
C THR A 176 7.93 32.63 -6.18
N ARG A 177 9.12 32.46 -6.76
CA ARG A 177 10.40 33.08 -6.34
C ARG A 177 10.73 32.82 -4.86
N LEU A 178 10.29 31.68 -4.34
CA LEU A 178 10.59 31.25 -2.98
C LEU A 178 11.78 30.29 -3.01
N ASN A 179 12.75 30.49 -2.11
CA ASN A 179 13.91 29.59 -1.96
C ASN A 179 13.56 28.26 -1.27
N GLU A 180 12.44 28.21 -0.54
CA GLU A 180 11.98 27.03 0.19
C GLU A 180 10.52 26.72 -0.11
N ALA A 181 10.19 25.43 -0.11
CA ALA A 181 8.83 24.96 -0.36
C ALA A 181 7.95 25.22 0.87
N THR A 182 7.04 26.20 0.75
CA THR A 182 5.97 26.43 1.73
C THR A 182 5.06 25.20 1.83
N PHE A 183 4.33 25.05 2.94
CA PHE A 183 3.32 23.99 3.14
C PHE A 183 2.41 23.79 1.92
N MET A 184 1.91 24.87 1.31
CA MET A 184 1.03 24.80 0.13
C MET A 184 1.75 24.29 -1.13
N ILE A 185 3.02 24.65 -1.33
CA ILE A 185 3.84 24.13 -2.43
C ILE A 185 4.09 22.64 -2.23
N SER A 186 4.45 22.24 -1.01
CA SER A 186 4.63 20.82 -0.66
C SER A 186 3.33 20.03 -0.81
N PHE A 187 2.20 20.60 -0.40
CA PHE A 187 0.88 19.97 -0.54
C PHE A 187 0.50 19.78 -2.02
N ALA A 188 0.62 20.83 -2.84
CA ALA A 188 0.29 20.77 -4.26
C ALA A 188 1.23 19.83 -5.03
N SER A 189 2.54 19.93 -4.81
CA SER A 189 3.54 19.04 -5.40
C SER A 189 3.31 17.58 -4.98
N GLY A 190 2.97 17.32 -3.72
CA GLY A 190 2.59 16.00 -3.23
C GLY A 190 1.34 15.43 -3.90
N ALA A 191 0.31 16.24 -4.12
CA ALA A 191 -0.91 15.82 -4.79
C ALA A 191 -0.68 15.47 -6.27
N ILE A 192 0.04 16.34 -6.99
CA ILE A 192 0.33 16.19 -8.42
C ILE A 192 1.25 14.98 -8.64
N SER A 193 2.36 14.91 -7.92
CA SER A 193 3.30 13.78 -8.01
C SER A 193 2.66 12.45 -7.65
N GLY A 194 1.85 12.41 -6.58
CA GLY A 194 1.09 11.23 -6.18
C GLY A 194 0.10 10.76 -7.25
N THR A 195 -0.58 11.70 -7.92
CA THR A 195 -1.51 11.39 -9.00
C THR A 195 -0.78 10.83 -10.22
N VAL A 196 0.29 11.49 -10.67
CA VAL A 196 1.08 11.03 -11.82
C VAL A 196 1.69 9.65 -11.55
N ALA A 197 2.30 9.45 -10.37
CA ALA A 197 2.84 8.16 -9.96
C ALA A 197 1.75 7.08 -9.89
N ALA A 198 0.56 7.39 -9.35
CA ALA A 198 -0.57 6.47 -9.33
C ALA A 198 -1.01 6.08 -10.74
N VAL A 199 -1.13 7.03 -11.67
CA VAL A 199 -1.53 6.76 -13.07
C VAL A 199 -0.54 5.79 -13.72
N LEU A 200 0.76 6.12 -13.65
CA LEU A 200 1.81 5.36 -14.30
C LEU A 200 1.97 3.95 -13.73
N THR A 201 1.61 3.75 -12.46
CA THR A 201 1.75 2.46 -11.77
C THR A 201 0.47 1.62 -11.72
N LEU A 202 -0.64 2.08 -12.30
CA LEU A 202 -1.88 1.30 -12.39
C LEU A 202 -1.73 -0.07 -13.03
N PRO A 203 -1.00 -0.24 -14.13
CA PRO A 203 -0.83 -1.56 -14.72
C PRO A 203 -0.16 -2.56 -13.75
N PHE A 204 0.79 -2.10 -12.94
CA PHE A 204 1.45 -2.94 -11.94
C PHE A 204 0.51 -3.32 -10.79
N ASP A 205 -0.34 -2.39 -10.35
CA ASP A 205 -1.35 -2.66 -9.33
C ASP A 205 -2.38 -3.69 -9.81
N VAL A 206 -2.85 -3.58 -11.05
CA VAL A 206 -3.82 -4.53 -11.64
C VAL A 206 -3.20 -5.92 -11.78
N VAL A 207 -1.95 -6.02 -12.23
CA VAL A 207 -1.25 -7.30 -12.34
C VAL A 207 -1.06 -7.94 -10.96
N LYS A 208 -0.75 -7.14 -9.93
CA LYS A 208 -0.65 -7.63 -8.55
C LYS A 208 -1.98 -8.15 -8.03
N THR A 209 -3.07 -7.39 -8.18
CA THR A 209 -4.38 -7.77 -7.64
C THR A 209 -4.87 -9.06 -8.29
N GLN A 210 -4.72 -9.20 -9.60
CA GLN A 210 -5.04 -10.44 -10.33
C GLN A 210 -4.20 -11.62 -9.85
N ARG A 211 -2.89 -11.42 -9.65
CA ARG A 211 -2.02 -12.48 -9.11
C ARG A 211 -2.39 -12.88 -7.67
N GLN A 212 -2.83 -11.92 -6.85
CA GLN A 212 -3.31 -12.21 -5.49
C GLN A 212 -4.63 -12.99 -5.50
N ILE A 213 -5.52 -12.72 -6.47
CA ILE A 213 -6.75 -13.48 -6.68
C ILE A 213 -6.43 -14.91 -7.14
N GLU A 214 -5.58 -15.09 -8.15
CA GLU A 214 -5.17 -16.43 -8.64
C GLU A 214 -4.53 -17.29 -7.54
N LEU A 215 -3.72 -16.67 -6.67
CA LEU A 215 -3.13 -17.34 -5.51
C LEU A 215 -4.19 -17.73 -4.47
N GLY A 216 -5.17 -16.86 -4.21
CA GLY A 216 -6.30 -17.15 -3.33
C GLY A 216 -7.15 -18.32 -3.84
N ASP A 217 -7.48 -18.33 -5.13
CA ASP A 217 -8.25 -19.40 -5.76
C ASP A 217 -7.51 -20.75 -5.72
N SER A 218 -6.18 -20.74 -5.90
CA SER A 218 -5.35 -21.94 -5.85
C SER A 218 -5.28 -22.57 -4.45
N GLU A 219 -5.37 -21.77 -3.37
CA GLU A 219 -5.47 -22.28 -2.00
C GLU A 219 -6.84 -22.92 -1.71
N VAL A 220 -7.90 -22.47 -2.38
CA VAL A 220 -9.28 -22.97 -2.20
C VAL A 220 -9.57 -24.19 -3.08
N HIS A 221 -8.99 -24.26 -4.28
CA HIS A 221 -9.19 -25.34 -5.25
C HIS A 221 -7.86 -25.97 -5.70
N PRO A 222 -7.27 -26.86 -4.89
CA PRO A 222 -5.97 -27.47 -5.18
C PRO A 222 -5.93 -28.36 -6.44
N VAL A 223 -7.09 -28.71 -7.01
CA VAL A 223 -7.21 -29.65 -8.15
C VAL A 223 -6.98 -28.96 -9.52
N ALA A 224 -7.06 -27.62 -9.58
CA ALA A 224 -6.92 -26.85 -10.82
C ALA A 224 -5.69 -25.93 -10.80
N ALA A 225 -4.60 -26.35 -10.16
CA ALA A 225 -3.35 -25.60 -10.10
C ALA A 225 -2.72 -25.45 -11.50
N SER A 226 -3.18 -24.45 -12.26
CA SER A 226 -2.54 -24.05 -13.51
C SER A 226 -1.16 -23.45 -13.16
N LYS A 227 -0.15 -23.77 -13.99
CA LYS A 227 1.24 -23.31 -13.81
C LYS A 227 1.30 -21.82 -13.47
N PRO A 228 2.20 -21.38 -12.57
CA PRO A 228 2.34 -19.96 -12.23
C PRO A 228 2.57 -19.16 -13.51
N SER A 229 1.57 -18.37 -13.91
CA SER A 229 1.67 -17.59 -15.13
C SER A 229 2.75 -16.52 -14.92
N SER A 230 3.63 -16.37 -15.91
CA SER A 230 4.60 -15.27 -15.89
C SER A 230 3.83 -13.95 -15.81
N THR A 231 4.29 -13.00 -14.99
CA THR A 231 3.70 -11.66 -14.84
C THR A 231 3.41 -11.00 -16.19
N TRP A 232 4.28 -11.24 -17.17
CA TRP A 232 4.15 -10.77 -18.54
C TRP A 232 3.00 -11.44 -19.30
N LEU A 233 2.82 -12.75 -19.11
CA LEU A 233 1.75 -13.52 -19.73
C LEU A 233 0.39 -13.09 -19.16
N LEU A 234 0.31 -12.85 -17.85
CA LEU A 234 -0.87 -12.30 -17.20
C LEU A 234 -1.22 -10.90 -17.76
N MET A 235 -0.24 -10.03 -17.90
CA MET A 235 -0.45 -8.70 -18.51
C MET A 235 -0.94 -8.79 -19.95
N ARG A 236 -0.38 -9.71 -20.75
CA ARG A 236 -0.80 -9.94 -22.14
C ARG A 236 -2.22 -10.51 -22.22
N ARG A 237 -2.59 -11.40 -21.30
CA ARG A 237 -3.93 -11.98 -21.17
C ARG A 237 -4.97 -10.91 -20.84
N ILE A 238 -4.71 -10.08 -19.84
CA ILE A 238 -5.61 -8.97 -19.45
C ILE A 238 -5.81 -8.02 -20.62
N ARG A 239 -4.74 -7.70 -21.36
CA ARG A 239 -4.83 -6.85 -22.55
C ARG A 239 -5.64 -7.50 -23.67
N ALA A 240 -5.60 -8.83 -23.82
CA ALA A 240 -6.39 -9.55 -24.83
C ALA A 240 -7.87 -9.66 -24.44
N GLU A 241 -8.20 -9.87 -23.16
CA GLU A 241 -9.56 -10.08 -22.69
C GLU A 241 -10.34 -8.77 -22.44
N SER A 242 -9.71 -7.78 -21.82
CA SER A 242 -10.35 -6.52 -21.39
C SER A 242 -9.81 -5.27 -22.10
N GLY A 243 -8.91 -5.44 -23.07
CA GLY A 243 -8.21 -4.34 -23.74
C GLY A 243 -7.30 -3.54 -22.80
N THR A 244 -6.84 -2.38 -23.26
CA THR A 244 -6.02 -1.47 -22.45
C THR A 244 -6.81 -0.80 -21.33
N ARG A 245 -8.13 -0.69 -21.46
CA ARG A 245 -9.02 -0.17 -20.40
C ARG A 245 -9.03 -1.06 -19.16
N GLY A 246 -8.88 -2.38 -19.31
CA GLY A 246 -8.76 -3.31 -18.19
C GLY A 246 -7.54 -3.03 -17.29
N LEU A 247 -6.42 -2.57 -17.87
CA LEU A 247 -5.20 -2.24 -17.11
C LEU A 247 -5.33 -0.96 -16.28
N PHE A 248 -6.33 -0.12 -16.56
CA PHE A 248 -6.63 1.11 -15.82
C PHE A 248 -7.97 1.04 -15.07
N ALA A 249 -8.54 -0.16 -14.93
CA ALA A 249 -9.74 -0.38 -14.13
C ALA A 249 -9.45 0.03 -12.66
N GLY A 250 -10.34 0.85 -12.09
CA GLY A 250 -10.15 1.39 -10.73
C GLY A 250 -9.26 2.63 -10.63
N PHE A 251 -8.90 3.26 -11.76
CA PHE A 251 -8.16 4.52 -11.80
C PHE A 251 -8.73 5.60 -10.88
N LEU A 252 -10.02 5.92 -11.03
CA LEU A 252 -10.66 7.03 -10.32
C LEU A 252 -10.65 6.83 -8.79
N PRO A 253 -11.08 5.67 -8.24
CA PRO A 253 -10.93 5.37 -6.82
C PRO A 253 -9.49 5.50 -6.31
N ARG A 254 -8.51 5.08 -7.12
CA ARG A 254 -7.10 5.18 -6.74
C ARG A 254 -6.63 6.63 -6.65
N VAL A 255 -6.95 7.49 -7.62
CA VAL A 255 -6.56 8.91 -7.59
C VAL A 255 -7.21 9.63 -6.42
N ILE A 256 -8.51 9.43 -6.21
CA ILE A 256 -9.27 10.03 -5.10
C ILE A 256 -8.63 9.69 -3.75
N LYS A 257 -8.08 8.46 -3.61
CA LYS A 257 -7.39 8.04 -2.39
C LYS A 257 -5.96 8.56 -2.30
N VAL A 258 -5.17 8.44 -3.37
CA VAL A 258 -3.72 8.65 -3.34
C VAL A 258 -3.36 10.13 -3.31
N ALA A 259 -4.06 10.97 -4.07
CA ALA A 259 -3.72 12.39 -4.18
C ALA A 259 -3.82 13.12 -2.82
N PRO A 260 -4.93 13.01 -2.05
CA PRO A 260 -5.02 13.65 -0.74
C PRO A 260 -4.05 13.03 0.27
N ALA A 261 -3.89 11.70 0.25
CA ALA A 261 -2.99 11.01 1.16
C ALA A 261 -1.53 11.46 0.98
N CYS A 262 -1.06 11.56 -0.28
CA CYS A 262 0.30 12.01 -0.58
C CYS A 262 0.49 13.49 -0.26
N ALA A 263 -0.51 14.34 -0.56
CA ALA A 263 -0.48 15.76 -0.27
C ALA A 263 -0.30 16.03 1.23
N ILE A 264 -1.14 15.39 2.06
CA ILE A 264 -1.09 15.51 3.53
C ILE A 264 0.22 14.94 4.08
N MET A 265 0.63 13.78 3.58
CA MET A 265 1.85 13.11 4.04
C MET A 265 3.08 13.99 3.86
N ILE A 266 3.30 14.51 2.64
CA ILE A 266 4.52 15.28 2.36
C ILE A 266 4.46 16.69 2.94
N SER A 267 3.29 17.34 2.96
CA SER A 267 3.15 18.67 3.55
C SER A 267 3.40 18.64 5.06
N THR A 268 2.92 17.60 5.74
CA THR A 268 3.19 17.37 7.17
C THR A 268 4.66 17.05 7.40
N TYR A 269 5.27 16.23 6.54
CA TYR A 269 6.69 15.88 6.64
C TYR A 269 7.60 17.10 6.49
N GLU A 270 7.42 17.88 5.43
CA GLU A 270 8.22 19.09 5.17
C GLU A 270 8.00 20.15 6.26
N PHE A 271 6.75 20.40 6.65
CA PHE A 271 6.44 21.32 7.75
C PHE A 271 7.13 20.89 9.05
N GLY A 272 7.06 19.60 9.38
CA GLY A 272 7.72 19.04 10.56
C GLY A 272 9.23 19.24 10.52
N LYS A 273 9.88 18.96 9.38
CA LYS A 273 11.32 19.19 9.20
C LYS A 273 11.68 20.67 9.41
N THR A 274 10.99 21.59 8.75
CA THR A 274 11.25 23.03 8.89
C THR A 274 11.04 23.50 10.33
N PHE A 275 10.00 23.01 11.01
CA PHE A 275 9.72 23.33 12.40
C PHE A 275 10.85 22.89 13.33
N PHE A 276 11.30 21.63 13.22
CA PHE A 276 12.39 21.12 14.06
C PHE A 276 13.76 21.72 13.70
N GLN A 277 14.00 22.04 12.43
CA GLN A 277 15.22 22.75 12.01
C GLN A 277 15.31 24.14 12.64
N LYS A 278 14.21 24.91 12.61
CA LYS A 278 14.13 26.22 13.28
C LYS A 278 14.36 26.11 14.78
N LEU A 279 13.71 25.17 15.45
CA LEU A 279 13.92 24.93 16.88
C LEU A 279 15.38 24.55 17.21
N ASN A 280 16.02 23.71 16.39
CA ASN A 280 17.42 23.34 16.61
C ASN A 280 18.38 24.51 16.38
N GLN A 281 18.11 25.37 15.39
CA GLN A 281 18.87 26.61 15.18
C GLN A 281 18.70 27.57 16.36
N GLU A 282 17.48 27.77 16.85
CA GLU A 282 17.21 28.60 18.02
C GLU A 282 17.88 28.07 19.28
N ARG A 283 17.89 26.75 19.51
CA ARG A 283 18.60 26.13 20.64
C ARG A 283 20.11 26.36 20.55
N ARG A 284 20.70 26.14 19.38
CA ARG A 284 22.13 26.42 19.13
C ARG A 284 22.49 27.88 19.36
N LEU A 285 21.64 28.81 18.91
CA LEU A 285 21.84 30.25 19.13
C LEU A 285 21.72 30.65 20.61
N ARG A 286 20.94 29.90 21.40
CA ARG A 286 20.82 30.08 22.85
C ARG A 286 21.94 29.41 23.65
N GLY A 287 22.91 28.74 23.01
CA GLY A 287 24.05 28.12 23.69
C GLY A 287 23.72 26.90 24.55
N LEU A 288 22.57 26.26 24.31
CA LEU A 288 22.18 24.95 24.86
C LEU A 288 22.52 23.84 23.85
#